data_AF-A0A644UU30-F1
#
_entry.id   AF-A0A644UU30-F1
#
_cell.length_a   1.000
_cell.length_b   1.000
_cell.length_c   1.000
_cell.angle_alpha   90.00
_cell.angle_beta   90.00
_cell.angle_gamma   90.00
#
_symmetry.space_group_name_H-M   'P 1'
#
loop_
_entity.id
_entity.type
_entity.pdbx_description
1 polymer ?
#
loop_
_entity_poly.entity_id
_entity_poly.type
_entity_poly.pdbx_seq_one_letter_code
_entity_poly.pdbx_strand_id
1 'polypeptide(L)'
;MNKPSDHPAKIRYKYQMDENARLQTAHGVWGGINPQGEIEMNFYHESDALPAFSEQLVAPDGSIGHEMTPGEVDAREVNRCIHSRVLLNYHTARAVLDWLEDRVAALEEEGAHGMYDADLDIEQ
;
A
#
# COMPACT_ATOMS: atom_id res chain seq x y z
N MET A 1 -44.14 33.31 2.51
CA MET A 1 -44.01 32.50 1.27
C MET A 1 -42.59 31.93 1.26
N ASN A 2 -42.42 30.64 1.59
CA ASN A 2 -41.11 29.99 1.49
C ASN A 2 -40.85 29.70 0.01
N LYS A 3 -39.77 30.27 -0.54
CA LYS A 3 -39.28 29.88 -1.86
C LYS A 3 -38.86 28.40 -1.78
N PRO A 4 -39.36 27.52 -2.67
CA PRO A 4 -38.81 26.17 -2.74
C PRO A 4 -37.31 26.28 -3.05
N SER A 5 -36.49 25.63 -2.23
CA SER A 5 -35.04 25.54 -2.43
C SER A 5 -34.79 24.99 -3.84
N ASP A 6 -34.01 25.73 -4.64
CA ASP A 6 -33.69 25.40 -6.04
C ASP A 6 -32.72 24.21 -6.17
N HIS A 7 -32.42 23.55 -5.06
CA HIS A 7 -31.52 22.41 -4.98
C HIS A 7 -32.28 21.08 -4.92
N PRO A 8 -31.80 20.05 -5.62
CA PRO A 8 -32.42 18.74 -5.61
C PRO A 8 -32.35 18.12 -4.20
N ALA A 9 -33.43 17.45 -3.78
CA ALA A 9 -33.51 16.82 -2.46
C ALA A 9 -32.55 15.63 -2.25
N LYS A 10 -32.03 15.05 -3.35
CA LYS A 10 -31.12 13.90 -3.33
C LYS A 10 -30.16 13.99 -4.50
N ILE A 11 -28.92 13.56 -4.28
CA ILE A 11 -27.92 13.32 -5.32
C ILE A 11 -27.66 11.82 -5.37
N ARG A 12 -27.62 11.25 -6.58
CA ARG A 12 -27.27 9.84 -6.80
C ARG A 12 -25.92 9.77 -7.48
N TYR A 13 -24.95 9.19 -6.80
CA TYR A 13 -23.67 8.84 -7.39
C TYR A 13 -23.77 7.45 -8.03
N LYS A 14 -23.24 7.32 -9.25
CA LYS A 14 -23.03 6.04 -9.91
C LYS A 14 -21.53 5.84 -10.03
N TYR A 15 -21.05 4.70 -9.58
CA TYR A 15 -19.62 4.36 -9.62
C TYR A 15 -19.39 3.34 -10.71
N GLN A 16 -18.33 3.53 -11.47
CA GLN A 16 -17.82 2.59 -12.46
C GLN A 16 -16.34 2.37 -12.17
N MET A 17 -15.92 1.11 -12.14
CA MET A 17 -14.53 0.75 -11.98
C MET A 17 -13.85 0.78 -13.35
N ASP A 18 -12.67 1.41 -13.45
CA ASP A 18 -11.86 1.36 -14.65
C ASP A 18 -11.32 -0.06 -14.87
N GLU A 19 -11.23 -0.51 -16.11
CA GLU A 19 -10.73 -1.85 -16.44
C GLU A 19 -9.26 -2.04 -16.05
N ASN A 20 -8.50 -0.96 -15.85
CA ASN A 20 -7.12 -0.97 -15.39
C ASN A 20 -6.98 -0.68 -13.90
N ALA A 21 -8.08 -0.33 -13.20
CA ALA A 21 -8.08 -0.20 -11.75
C ALA A 21 -7.93 -1.59 -11.11
N ARG A 22 -6.67 -1.95 -10.85
CA ARG A 22 -6.30 -3.18 -10.17
C ARG A 22 -6.05 -2.86 -8.71
N LEU A 23 -6.53 -3.74 -7.83
CA LEU A 23 -6.11 -3.70 -6.43
C LEU A 23 -4.60 -3.99 -6.39
N GLN A 24 -3.85 -3.08 -5.77
CA GLN A 24 -2.43 -3.25 -5.47
C GLN A 24 -2.27 -3.12 -3.96
N THR A 25 -1.44 -3.96 -3.36
CA THR A 25 -0.94 -3.68 -2.00
C THR A 25 0.11 -2.57 -2.09
N ALA A 26 0.42 -1.92 -0.98
CA ALA A 26 1.54 -0.97 -0.92
C ALA A 26 2.26 -1.18 0.40
N HIS A 27 3.58 -1.34 0.37
CA HIS A 27 4.40 -1.40 1.58
C HIS A 27 4.69 0.00 2.11
N GLY A 28 4.67 1.00 1.23
CA GLY A 28 4.82 2.39 1.62
C GLY A 28 4.55 3.35 0.48
N VAL A 29 4.78 4.62 0.78
CA VAL A 29 4.71 5.74 -0.17
C VAL A 29 6.02 6.51 -0.14
N TRP A 30 6.51 6.90 -1.30
CA TRP A 30 7.62 7.83 -1.45
C TRP A 30 7.16 9.04 -2.26
N GLY A 31 7.53 10.23 -1.82
CA GLY A 31 7.16 11.45 -2.53
C GLY A 31 7.37 12.70 -1.69
N GLY A 32 6.65 13.75 -2.04
CA GLY A 32 6.83 15.07 -1.42
C GLY A 32 5.97 16.14 -2.09
N ILE A 33 6.26 17.39 -1.76
CA ILE A 33 5.56 18.55 -2.29
C ILE A 33 6.34 19.05 -3.51
N ASN A 34 5.69 19.15 -4.66
CA ASN A 34 6.29 19.70 -5.87
C ASN A 34 6.30 21.25 -5.83
N PRO A 35 7.03 21.94 -6.74
CA PRO A 35 7.06 23.41 -6.78
C PRO A 35 5.70 24.10 -6.93
N GLN A 36 4.67 23.38 -7.38
CA GLN A 36 3.31 23.85 -7.57
C GLN A 36 2.47 23.73 -6.29
N GLY A 37 3.01 23.15 -5.22
CA GLY A 37 2.30 22.93 -3.96
C GLY A 37 1.38 21.70 -3.98
N GLU A 38 1.56 20.80 -4.93
CA GLU A 38 0.86 19.53 -5.01
C GLU A 38 1.69 18.43 -4.35
N ILE A 39 1.03 17.41 -3.83
CA ILE A 39 1.63 16.26 -3.18
C ILE A 39 1.75 15.12 -4.19
N GLU A 40 2.97 14.71 -4.47
CA GLU A 40 3.28 13.50 -5.21
C GLU A 40 3.34 12.31 -4.25
N MET A 41 2.59 11.25 -4.57
CA MET A 41 2.55 10.00 -3.83
C MET A 41 2.87 8.84 -4.77
N ASN A 42 4.02 8.20 -4.57
CA ASN A 42 4.43 7.02 -5.34
C ASN A 42 4.37 5.80 -4.42
N PHE A 43 3.34 4.98 -4.58
CA PHE A 43 3.17 3.74 -3.83
C PHE A 43 4.08 2.66 -4.40
N TYR A 44 4.74 1.93 -3.50
CA TYR A 44 5.70 0.90 -3.87
C TYR A 44 5.51 -0.41 -3.12
N HIS A 45 5.95 -1.49 -3.77
CA HIS A 45 6.32 -2.73 -3.11
C HIS A 45 7.82 -2.72 -2.82
N GLU A 46 8.17 -3.30 -1.69
CA GLU A 46 9.54 -3.44 -1.22
C GLU A 46 9.92 -4.93 -1.24
N SER A 47 11.11 -5.25 -1.78
CA SER A 47 11.70 -6.59 -1.75
C SER A 47 13.20 -6.49 -1.52
N ASP A 48 13.83 -7.52 -0.98
CA ASP A 48 15.30 -7.59 -1.02
C ASP A 48 15.80 -7.65 -2.47
N ALA A 49 17.03 -7.20 -2.68
CA ALA A 49 17.71 -7.38 -3.96
C ALA A 49 17.93 -8.88 -4.22
N LEU A 50 17.56 -9.31 -5.42
CA LEU A 50 17.93 -10.63 -5.90
C LEU A 50 19.42 -10.62 -6.30
N PRO A 51 20.14 -11.74 -6.14
CA PRO A 51 21.51 -11.84 -6.64
C PRO A 51 21.52 -11.58 -8.16
N ALA A 52 22.59 -10.93 -8.64
CA ALA A 52 22.73 -10.61 -10.07
C ALA A 52 22.72 -11.87 -10.96
N PHE A 53 23.26 -12.97 -10.44
CA PHE A 53 23.20 -14.29 -11.02
C PHE A 53 23.41 -15.34 -9.93
N SER A 54 23.06 -16.58 -10.22
CA SER A 54 23.47 -17.76 -9.46
C SER A 54 24.04 -18.80 -10.41
N GLU A 55 24.99 -19.59 -9.90
CA GLU A 55 25.69 -20.62 -10.67
C GLU A 55 25.62 -21.97 -9.94
N GLN A 56 25.63 -23.05 -10.72
CA GLN A 56 25.74 -24.42 -10.20
C GLN A 56 26.80 -25.16 -11.01
N LEU A 57 27.65 -25.92 -10.32
CA LEU A 57 28.60 -26.81 -11.00
C LEU A 57 27.87 -28.02 -11.58
N VAL A 58 28.25 -28.40 -12.80
CA VAL A 58 27.77 -29.62 -13.45
C VAL A 58 28.89 -30.66 -13.40
N ALA A 59 28.62 -31.79 -12.76
CA ALA A 59 29.57 -32.89 -12.68
C ALA A 59 29.68 -33.65 -14.02
N PRO A 60 30.77 -34.42 -14.25
CA PRO A 60 30.95 -35.17 -15.49
C PRO A 60 29.86 -36.20 -15.80
N ASP A 61 29.13 -36.66 -14.78
CA ASP A 61 27.98 -37.58 -14.92
C ASP A 61 26.66 -36.84 -15.23
N GLY A 62 26.71 -35.52 -15.38
CA GLY A 62 25.57 -34.66 -15.65
C GLY A 62 24.78 -34.26 -14.41
N SER A 63 25.19 -34.65 -13.20
CA SER A 63 24.54 -34.17 -11.96
C SER A 63 24.83 -32.70 -11.69
N ILE A 64 23.87 -32.00 -11.07
CA ILE A 64 23.95 -30.58 -10.74
C ILE A 64 24.27 -30.40 -9.26
N GLY A 65 25.27 -29.57 -8.95
CA GLY A 65 25.72 -29.24 -7.61
C GLY A 65 24.85 -28.20 -6.88
N HIS A 66 25.35 -27.71 -5.75
CA HIS A 66 24.67 -26.67 -4.97
C HIS A 66 24.73 -25.31 -5.68
N GLU A 67 23.72 -24.49 -5.43
CA GLU A 67 23.64 -23.12 -5.92
C GLU A 67 24.65 -22.23 -5.20
N MET A 68 25.36 -21.43 -5.97
CA MET A 68 26.35 -20.47 -5.52
C MET A 68 25.91 -19.09 -6.00
N THR A 69 25.86 -18.13 -5.08
CA THR A 69 25.65 -16.72 -5.39
C THR A 69 26.95 -15.94 -5.18
N PRO A 70 27.12 -14.79 -5.85
CA PRO A 70 28.21 -13.87 -5.56
C PRO A 70 28.30 -13.55 -4.05
N GLY A 71 29.53 -13.36 -3.56
CA GLY A 71 29.82 -13.09 -2.14
C GLY A 71 29.23 -11.77 -1.62
N GLU A 72 29.27 -11.58 -0.30
CA GLU A 72 28.59 -10.49 0.41
C GLU A 72 28.87 -9.11 -0.18
N VAL A 73 27.79 -8.36 -0.40
CA VAL A 73 27.82 -6.94 -0.71
C VAL A 73 27.91 -6.18 0.63
N ASP A 74 28.79 -5.18 0.72
CA ASP A 74 29.02 -4.39 1.95
C ASP A 74 27.77 -3.64 2.47
N ALA A 75 26.67 -3.68 1.72
CA ALA A 75 25.38 -3.11 2.09
C ALA A 75 24.23 -4.05 1.72
N ARG A 76 23.18 -4.07 2.55
CA ARG A 76 21.89 -4.67 2.19
C ARG A 76 21.22 -3.78 1.15
N GLU A 77 20.99 -4.32 -0.03
CA GLU A 77 20.23 -3.67 -1.09
C GLU A 77 18.75 -4.08 -1.03
N VAL A 78 17.86 -3.10 -1.18
CA VAL A 78 16.41 -3.27 -1.13
C VAL A 78 15.80 -2.59 -2.35
N ASN A 79 14.98 -3.32 -3.09
CA ASN A 79 14.26 -2.84 -4.26
C ASN A 79 12.91 -2.26 -3.85
N ARG A 80 12.65 -1.01 -4.24
CA ARG A 80 11.32 -0.38 -4.18
C ARG A 80 10.75 -0.24 -5.58
N CYS A 81 9.78 -1.08 -5.92
CA CYS A 81 9.11 -1.05 -7.21
C CYS A 81 7.85 -0.17 -7.14
N ILE A 82 7.88 0.99 -7.81
CA ILE A 82 6.74 1.92 -7.87
C ILE A 82 5.70 1.38 -8.86
N HIS A 83 4.51 1.06 -8.37
CA HIS A 83 3.40 0.54 -9.19
C HIS A 83 2.26 1.55 -9.38
N SER A 84 2.15 2.55 -8.52
CA SER A 84 1.06 3.53 -8.59
C SER A 84 1.54 4.92 -8.19
N ARG A 85 1.12 5.92 -8.96
CA ARG A 85 1.52 7.32 -8.78
C ARG A 85 0.26 8.17 -8.73
N VAL A 86 0.14 8.99 -7.70
CA VAL A 86 -1.00 9.87 -7.48
C VAL A 86 -0.47 11.28 -7.20
N LEU A 87 -1.10 12.27 -7.83
CA LEU A 87 -0.81 13.68 -7.60
C LEU A 87 -2.06 14.32 -7.00
N LEU A 88 -1.91 14.95 -5.84
CA LEU A 88 -3.02 15.58 -5.12
C LEU A 88 -2.71 17.07 -4.92
N ASN A 89 -3.69 17.94 -5.18
CA ASN A 89 -3.61 19.30 -4.66
C ASN A 89 -3.85 19.31 -3.14
N TYR A 90 -3.58 20.45 -2.51
CA TYR A 90 -3.75 20.63 -1.07
C TYR A 90 -5.14 20.23 -0.54
N HIS A 91 -6.22 20.67 -1.18
CA HIS A 91 -7.59 20.42 -0.70
C HIS A 91 -7.95 18.93 -0.79
N THR A 92 -7.59 18.28 -1.90
CA THR A 92 -7.80 16.85 -2.06
C THR A 92 -6.96 16.05 -1.07
N ALA A 93 -5.71 16.46 -0.84
CA ALA A 93 -4.84 15.81 0.14
C ALA A 93 -5.41 15.89 1.57
N ARG A 94 -5.94 17.04 1.98
CA ARG A 94 -6.62 17.18 3.28
C ARG A 94 -7.85 16.28 3.38
N ALA A 95 -8.69 16.26 2.35
CA ALA A 95 -9.87 15.39 2.35
C ALA A 95 -9.50 13.89 2.42
N VAL A 96 -8.43 13.48 1.74
CA VAL A 96 -7.91 12.10 1.80
C VAL A 96 -7.34 11.79 3.18
N LEU A 97 -6.58 12.70 3.78
CA LEU A 97 -6.03 12.55 5.12
C LEU A 97 -7.15 12.39 6.16
N ASP A 98 -8.10 13.31 6.20
CA ASP A 98 -9.21 13.29 7.15
C ASP A 98 -10.01 11.97 7.00
N TRP A 99 -10.28 11.54 5.77
CA TRP A 99 -10.96 10.26 5.51
C TRP A 99 -10.15 9.05 6.01
N LEU A 100 -8.83 9.06 5.80
CA LEU A 100 -7.95 7.96 6.19
C LEU A 100 -7.78 7.89 7.72
N GLU A 101 -7.65 9.04 8.39
CA GLU A 101 -7.64 9.14 9.86
C GLU A 101 -8.90 8.49 10.45
N ASP A 102 -10.08 8.82 9.92
CA ASP A 102 -11.34 8.19 10.35
C ASP A 102 -11.34 6.66 10.16
N ARG A 103 -10.78 6.16 9.05
CA ARG A 103 -10.72 4.70 8.79
C ARG A 103 -9.77 3.99 9.75
N VAL A 104 -8.62 4.59 10.03
CA VAL A 104 -7.63 4.02 10.95
C VAL A 104 -8.19 4.00 12.37
N ALA A 105 -8.81 5.10 12.83
CA ALA A 105 -9.44 5.18 14.14
C ALA A 105 -10.51 4.09 14.34
N ALA A 106 -11.35 3.85 13.32
CA ALA A 106 -12.35 2.77 13.38
C ALA A 106 -11.72 1.38 13.56
N LEU A 107 -10.60 1.09 12.87
CA LEU A 107 -9.89 -0.18 13.01
C LEU A 107 -9.22 -0.32 14.39
N GLU A 108 -8.72 0.76 14.95
CA GLU A 108 -8.12 0.78 16.28
C GLU A 108 -9.16 0.54 17.38
N GLU A 109 -10.37 1.11 17.24
CA GLU A 109 -11.50 0.87 18.15
C GLU A 109 -11.98 -0.60 18.12
N GLU A 110 -12.03 -1.21 16.94
CA GLU A 110 -12.36 -2.63 16.75
C GLU A 110 -11.27 -3.55 17.33
N GLY A 111 -10.00 -3.22 17.12
CA GLY A 111 -8.86 -3.94 17.71
C GLY A 111 -8.83 -3.88 19.24
N ALA A 112 -9.29 -2.76 19.82
CA ALA A 112 -9.46 -2.63 21.26
C ALA A 112 -10.61 -3.49 21.81
N HIS A 113 -11.70 -3.68 21.04
CA HIS A 113 -12.82 -4.55 21.46
C HIS A 113 -12.51 -6.05 21.35
N GLY A 114 -11.68 -6.47 20.39
CA GLY A 114 -11.26 -7.88 20.23
C GLY A 114 -10.34 -8.41 21.34
N MET A 115 -9.78 -7.53 22.19
CA MET A 115 -8.94 -7.93 23.34
C MET A 115 -9.73 -8.19 24.63
N TYR A 116 -11.00 -7.80 24.73
CA TYR A 116 -11.80 -7.99 25.95
C TYR A 116 -12.72 -9.22 25.93
N ASP A 117 -12.85 -9.93 24.80
CA ASP A 117 -13.66 -11.16 24.70
C ASP A 117 -12.84 -12.46 24.81
N ALA A 118 -11.50 -12.39 24.74
CA ALA A 118 -10.66 -13.59 24.73
C ALA A 118 -10.38 -14.20 26.13
N ASP A 119 -10.70 -13.50 27.21
CA ASP A 119 -10.35 -13.91 28.58
C ASP A 119 -11.55 -14.44 29.41
N LEU A 120 -12.73 -14.60 28.82
CA LEU A 120 -13.93 -15.07 29.56
C LEU A 120 -14.27 -16.56 29.39
N ASP A 121 -13.54 -17.30 28.55
CA ASP A 121 -13.86 -18.71 28.24
C ASP A 121 -12.82 -19.75 28.74
N ILE A 122 -11.89 -19.37 29.63
CA ILE A 122 -10.99 -20.33 30.30
C ILE A 122 -11.41 -20.54 31.75
N GLU A 123 -12.65 -20.99 31.97
CA GLU A 123 -13.00 -21.79 33.15
C GLU A 123 -14.11 -22.81 32.79
N GLN A 124 -13.70 -24.07 32.57
CA GLN A 124 -14.30 -25.28 33.13
C GLN A 124 -13.59 -26.57 32.69
#